data_AF-A0A534JNI9-F1
#
_entry.id   AF-A0A534JNI9-F1
#
_cell.length_a   1.000
_cell.length_b   1.000
_cell.length_c   1.000
_cell.angle_alpha   90.00
_cell.angle_beta   90.00
_cell.angle_gamma   90.00
#
_symmetry.space_group_name_H-M   'P 1'
#
loop_
_entity.id
_entity.type
_entity.pdbx_description
1 polymer ?
#
loop_
_entity_poly.entity_id
_entity_poly.type
_entity_poly.pdbx_seq_one_letter_code
_entity_poly.pdbx_strand_id
1 'polypeptide(L)'
;MDPVQTLIVLAAMIIAVIVPFVVVPEILERKGFNPRSASVRCLVWISFLLIVFAPAAASGFLFTVRNVADWAYLGVGLLVAILYDYYRLNPEKVPWSRRCI
;
A
#
# COMPACT_ATOMS: atom_id res chain seq x y z
N MET A 1 10.04 -4.42 -22.99
CA MET A 1 8.64 -3.98 -22.81
C MET A 1 8.37 -2.88 -23.79
N ASP A 2 7.25 -2.93 -24.49
CA ASP A 2 6.77 -1.80 -25.27
C ASP A 2 6.30 -0.67 -24.33
N PRO A 3 6.25 0.59 -24.79
CA PRO A 3 5.91 1.74 -23.94
C PRO A 3 4.50 1.65 -23.37
N VAL A 4 3.55 1.01 -24.06
CA VAL A 4 2.17 0.85 -23.58
C VAL A 4 2.13 -0.11 -22.40
N GLN A 5 2.82 -1.25 -22.51
CA GLN A 5 2.94 -2.21 -21.40
C GLN A 5 3.62 -1.58 -20.18
N THR A 6 4.64 -0.76 -20.39
CA THR A 6 5.32 -0.02 -19.30
C THR A 6 4.37 0.93 -18.59
N LEU A 7 3.54 1.66 -19.35
CA LEU A 7 2.53 2.57 -18.79
C LEU A 7 1.47 1.82 -17.97
N ILE A 8 1.01 0.66 -18.46
CA ILE A 8 0.03 -0.18 -17.76
C ILE A 8 0.58 -0.67 -16.43
N VAL A 9 1.82 -1.17 -16.41
CA VAL A 9 2.48 -1.65 -15.19
C VAL A 9 2.65 -0.50 -14.20
N LEU A 10 3.09 0.67 -14.66
CA LEU A 10 3.22 1.86 -13.82
C LEU A 10 1.88 2.28 -13.23
N ALA A 11 0.82 2.35 -14.04
CA ALA A 11 -0.51 2.70 -13.59
C ALA A 11 -1.04 1.68 -12.56
N ALA A 12 -0.84 0.39 -12.80
CA ALA A 12 -1.21 -0.67 -11.86
C ALA A 12 -0.46 -0.54 -10.52
N MET A 13 0.84 -0.24 -10.55
CA MET A 13 1.63 0.03 -9.34
C MET A 13 1.10 1.23 -8.55
N ILE A 14 0.80 2.33 -9.23
CA ILE A 14 0.25 3.54 -8.60
C ILE A 14 -1.10 3.22 -7.94
N ILE A 15 -1.99 2.53 -8.66
CA ILE A 15 -3.31 2.13 -8.15
C ILE A 15 -3.17 1.20 -6.94
N ALA A 16 -2.24 0.25 -6.98
CA ALA A 16 -2.00 -0.69 -5.90
C ALA A 16 -1.59 -0.02 -4.58
N VAL A 17 -1.04 1.19 -4.63
CA VAL A 17 -0.69 1.97 -3.43
C VAL A 17 -1.79 2.97 -3.07
N ILE A 18 -2.26 3.76 -4.03
CA ILE A 18 -3.21 4.85 -3.77
C ILE A 18 -4.56 4.32 -3.27
N VAL A 19 -5.08 3.26 -3.88
CA VAL A 19 -6.41 2.74 -3.50
C VAL A 19 -6.47 2.32 -2.03
N PRO A 20 -5.61 1.43 -1.53
CA PRO A 20 -5.70 0.98 -0.14
C PRO A 20 -5.32 2.05 0.88
N PHE A 21 -4.32 2.90 0.62
CA PHE A 21 -3.80 3.83 1.63
C PHE A 21 -4.41 5.23 1.59
N VAL A 22 -5.05 5.62 0.49
CA VAL A 22 -5.72 6.92 0.34
C VAL A 22 -7.22 6.74 0.22
N VAL A 23 -7.68 5.98 -0.78
CA VAL A 23 -9.10 5.90 -1.14
C VAL A 23 -9.92 5.14 -0.09
N VAL A 24 -9.49 3.94 0.30
CA VAL A 24 -10.20 3.10 1.28
C VAL A 24 -10.40 3.82 2.62
N PRO A 25 -9.37 4.37 3.28
CA PRO A 25 -9.57 5.01 4.57
C PRO A 25 -10.34 6.33 4.43
N GLU A 26 -10.18 7.08 3.34
CA GLU A 26 -10.99 8.27 3.09
C GLU A 26 -12.48 7.95 2.98
N ILE A 27 -12.85 6.86 2.28
CA ILE A 27 -14.25 6.41 2.21
C ILE A 27 -14.78 6.01 3.59
N LEU A 28 -13.96 5.33 4.40
CA LEU A 28 -14.35 4.90 5.75
C LEU A 28 -14.47 6.08 6.72
N GLU A 29 -13.55 7.05 6.66
CA GLU A 29 -13.61 8.28 7.46
C GLU A 29 -14.82 9.14 7.09
N ARG A 30 -15.15 9.26 5.80
CA ARG A 30 -16.39 9.93 5.33
C ARG A 30 -17.67 9.26 5.83
N LYS A 31 -17.62 7.96 6.17
CA LYS A 31 -18.72 7.21 6.78
C LYS A 31 -18.75 7.32 8.32
N GLY A 32 -17.83 8.08 8.92
CA GLY A 32 -17.74 8.29 10.37
C GLY A 32 -16.93 7.24 11.13
N PHE A 33 -16.22 6.34 10.43
CA PHE A 33 -15.37 5.35 11.11
C PHE A 33 -14.10 6.01 11.67
N ASN A 34 -13.69 5.61 12.87
CA ASN A 34 -12.44 6.08 13.45
C ASN A 34 -11.24 5.53 12.64
N PRO A 35 -10.39 6.39 12.07
CA PRO A 35 -9.25 5.96 11.28
C PRO A 35 -8.23 5.14 12.08
N ARG A 36 -8.16 5.33 13.40
CA ARG A 36 -7.27 4.57 14.30
C ARG A 36 -7.83 3.21 14.71
N SER A 37 -9.08 2.91 14.35
CA SER A 37 -9.68 1.61 14.71
C SER A 37 -8.95 0.46 14.02
N ALA A 38 -8.76 -0.64 14.76
CA ALA A 38 -8.16 -1.85 14.22
C ALA A 38 -8.91 -2.37 12.99
N SER A 39 -10.24 -2.23 12.96
CA SER A 39 -11.07 -2.63 11.82
C SER A 39 -10.74 -1.86 10.54
N VAL A 40 -10.62 -0.52 10.61
CA VAL A 40 -10.23 0.29 9.44
C VAL A 40 -8.82 -0.07 8.97
N ARG A 41 -7.89 -0.28 9.91
CA ARG A 41 -6.52 -0.70 9.59
C ARG A 41 -6.48 -2.07 8.91
N CYS A 42 -7.23 -3.03 9.42
CA CYS A 42 -7.36 -4.34 8.78
C CYS A 42 -7.90 -4.22 7.36
N LEU A 43 -8.91 -3.38 7.11
CA LEU A 43 -9.45 -3.17 5.75
C LEU A 43 -8.43 -2.54 4.80
N VAL A 44 -7.68 -1.54 5.26
CA VAL A 44 -6.58 -0.92 4.49
C VAL A 44 -5.53 -1.97 4.11
N TRP A 45 -5.05 -2.74 5.08
CA TRP A 45 -4.01 -3.75 4.84
C TRP A 45 -4.51 -4.94 4.01
N ILE A 46 -5.73 -5.43 4.26
CA ILE A 46 -6.33 -6.52 3.46
C ILE A 46 -6.50 -6.08 2.00
N SER A 47 -7.00 -4.87 1.76
CA SER A 47 -7.15 -4.38 0.38
C SER A 47 -5.81 -4.22 -0.34
N PHE A 48 -4.78 -3.72 0.34
CA PHE A 48 -3.42 -3.66 -0.21
C PHE A 48 -2.89 -5.06 -0.54
N LEU A 49 -2.95 -5.99 0.41
CA LEU A 49 -2.46 -7.35 0.23
C LEU A 49 -3.22 -8.08 -0.88
N LEU A 50 -4.53 -7.89 -1.00
CA LEU A 50 -5.31 -8.48 -2.09
C LEU A 50 -4.87 -7.95 -3.45
N ILE A 51 -4.67 -6.64 -3.61
CA ILE A 51 -4.27 -6.07 -4.90
C ILE A 51 -2.86 -6.58 -5.29
N VAL A 52 -1.94 -6.68 -4.34
CA VAL A 52 -0.56 -7.11 -4.59
C VAL A 52 -0.47 -8.62 -4.81
N PHE A 53 -1.08 -9.42 -3.94
CA PHE A 53 -0.89 -10.87 -3.91
C PHE A 53 -1.93 -11.66 -4.70
N ALA A 54 -3.16 -11.17 -4.91
CA ALA A 54 -4.15 -11.95 -5.65
C ALA A 54 -3.71 -12.27 -7.10
N PRO A 55 -3.12 -11.34 -7.88
CA PRO A 55 -2.62 -11.66 -9.21
C PRO A 55 -1.43 -12.63 -9.18
N ALA A 56 -0.54 -12.47 -8.19
CA ALA A 56 0.64 -13.32 -8.02
C ALA A 56 0.27 -14.75 -7.57
N ALA A 57 -0.76 -14.89 -6.73
CA ALA A 57 -1.30 -16.18 -6.32
C ALA A 57 -2.05 -16.87 -7.47
N ALA A 58 -2.90 -16.13 -8.20
CA ALA A 58 -3.68 -16.67 -9.32
C ALA A 58 -2.80 -17.17 -10.48
N SER A 59 -1.66 -16.53 -10.71
CA SER A 59 -0.68 -16.94 -11.74
C SER A 59 0.27 -18.05 -11.27
N GLY A 60 0.22 -18.46 -10.00
CA GLY A 60 1.19 -19.40 -9.40
C GLY A 60 2.59 -18.82 -9.19
N PHE A 61 2.79 -17.53 -9.53
CA PHE A 61 4.08 -16.86 -9.50
C PHE A 61 4.73 -16.88 -8.10
N LEU A 62 3.94 -16.76 -7.03
CA LEU A 62 4.45 -16.77 -5.66
C LEU A 62 5.28 -18.01 -5.30
N PHE A 63 4.98 -19.17 -5.91
CA PHE A 63 5.72 -20.42 -5.66
C PHE A 63 6.93 -20.60 -6.58
N THR A 64 7.08 -19.73 -7.58
CA THR A 64 8.20 -19.74 -8.53
C THR A 64 9.34 -18.81 -8.13
N VAL A 65 9.07 -17.79 -7.30
CA VAL A 65 10.08 -16.84 -6.83
C VAL A 65 10.94 -17.46 -5.74
N ARG A 66 12.14 -17.91 -6.12
CA ARG A 66 13.16 -18.44 -5.18
C ARG A 66 14.26 -17.45 -4.84
N ASN A 67 14.28 -16.29 -5.49
CA ASN A 67 15.32 -15.30 -5.28
C ASN A 67 15.06 -14.46 -4.03
N VAL A 68 16.01 -14.47 -3.10
CA VAL A 68 15.95 -13.72 -1.83
C VAL A 68 15.89 -12.20 -2.07
N ALA A 69 16.49 -11.69 -3.15
CA ALA A 69 16.49 -10.26 -3.46
C ALA A 69 15.07 -9.73 -3.75
N ASP A 70 14.23 -10.50 -4.44
CA ASP A 70 12.85 -10.11 -4.76
C ASP A 70 12.01 -9.97 -3.49
N TRP A 71 12.22 -10.86 -2.52
CA TRP A 71 11.61 -10.78 -1.20
C TRP A 71 12.13 -9.57 -0.40
N ALA A 72 13.40 -9.21 -0.55
CA ALA A 72 13.95 -8.02 0.09
C ALA A 72 13.32 -6.73 -0.47
N TYR A 73 13.13 -6.63 -1.79
CA TYR A 73 12.43 -5.48 -2.40
C TYR A 73 10.98 -5.37 -1.92
N LEU A 74 10.27 -6.49 -1.82
CA LEU A 74 8.94 -6.54 -1.24
C LEU A 74 8.95 -6.08 0.23
N GLY A 75 9.93 -6.53 1.02
CA GLY A 75 10.11 -6.14 2.41
C GLY A 75 10.34 -4.64 2.58
N VAL A 76 11.17 -4.04 1.73
CA VAL A 76 11.39 -2.57 1.71
C VAL A 76 10.09 -1.84 1.34
N GLY A 77 9.36 -2.32 0.33
CA GLY A 77 8.07 -1.75 -0.05
C GLY A 77 7.04 -1.80 1.07
N LEU A 78 6.95 -2.94 1.78
CA LEU A 78 6.12 -3.11 2.97
C LEU A 78 6.54 -2.14 4.08
N LEU A 79 7.84 -1.97 4.32
CA LEU A 79 8.33 -1.05 5.34
C LEU A 79 7.96 0.40 5.03
N VAL A 80 8.08 0.82 3.77
CA VAL A 80 7.64 2.15 3.33
C VAL A 80 6.13 2.32 3.51
N ALA A 81 5.34 1.29 3.17
CA ALA A 81 3.89 1.31 3.36
C ALA A 81 3.50 1.42 4.84
N ILE A 82 4.16 0.66 5.73
CA ILE A 82 3.98 0.75 7.20
C ILE A 82 4.30 2.15 7.69
N LEU A 83 5.41 2.72 7.21
CA LEU A 83 5.86 4.05 7.63
C LEU A 83 4.89 5.13 7.15
N TYR A 84 4.39 5.04 5.92
CA TYR A 84 3.36 5.93 5.40
C TYR A 84 2.08 5.84 6.24
N ASP A 85 1.59 4.63 6.50
CA ASP A 85 0.37 4.41 7.29
C ASP A 85 0.51 4.95 8.72
N TYR A 86 1.69 4.78 9.32
CA TYR A 86 2.03 5.31 10.62
C TYR A 86 2.00 6.85 10.65
N TYR A 87 2.63 7.50 9.67
CA TYR A 87 2.67 8.96 9.58
C TYR A 87 1.31 9.57 9.24
N ARG A 88 0.47 8.88 8.44
CA ARG A 88 -0.93 9.27 8.20
C ARG A 88 -1.73 9.31 9.50
N LEU A 89 -1.44 8.39 10.42
CA LEU A 89 -2.10 8.30 11.72
C LEU A 89 -1.56 9.24 12.80
N ASN A 90 -0.28 9.61 12.69
CA ASN A 90 0.47 10.42 13.65
C ASN A 90 1.14 11.59 12.92
N PRO A 91 0.36 12.54 12.36
CA PRO A 91 0.91 13.65 11.59
C PRO A 91 1.91 14.49 12.39
N GLU A 92 1.78 14.54 13.72
CA GLU A 92 2.68 15.27 14.62
C GLU A 92 4.10 14.68 14.69
N LYS A 93 4.28 13.42 14.29
CA LYS A 93 5.57 12.72 14.33
C LYS A 93 6.34 12.80 13.02
N VAL A 94 5.76 13.46 12.02
CA VAL A 94 6.36 13.57 10.68
C VAL A 94 7.51 14.58 10.76
N PRO A 95 8.78 14.16 10.52
CA PRO A 95 9.95 15.03 10.70
C PRO A 95 9.91 16.29 9.83
N TRP A 96 9.29 16.18 8.65
CA TRP A 96 9.22 17.25 7.64
C TRP A 96 7.91 18.05 7.68
N SER A 97 6.90 17.65 8.47
CA SER A 97 5.64 18.40 8.59
C SER A 97 5.66 19.47 9.68
N ARG A 98 6.81 19.69 10.35
CA ARG A 98 7.04 20.84 11.23
C ARG A 98 7.17 22.15 10.43
N ARG A 99 6.26 22.41 9.50
CA ARG A 99 6.04 23.78 9.02
C ARG A 99 5.12 24.46 10.03
N CYS A 100 5.63 25.55 10.58
CA CYS A 100 4.87 26.56 11.28
C CYS A 100 3.50 26.79 10.63
N ILE A 101 2.45 26.47 11.37
CA ILE A 101 1.18 27.22 11.37
C ILE A 101 0.84 27.43 12.83
#